data_AF-A0A256XNF0-F1
#
_entry.id   AF-A0A256XNF0-F1
#
_cell.length_a   1.000
_cell.length_b   1.000
_cell.length_c   1.000
_cell.angle_alpha   90.00
_cell.angle_beta   90.00
_cell.angle_gamma   90.00
#
_symmetry.space_group_name_H-M   'P 1'
#
loop_
_entity.id
_entity.type
_entity.pdbx_description
1 polymer ?
#
loop_
_entity_poly.entity_id
_entity_poly.type
_entity_poly.pdbx_seq_one_letter_code
_entity_poly.pdbx_strand_id
1 'polypeptide(L)'
;MGRRQTMQEKYKIQMKAYRKKKMKVDNTPFLPASEKVYVMNTLDPTDKIKAEVLKTKEKDHRLTITSLACPKCGEPMSWDSKWEAFTCLKHEKKAIFEIVKEE
;
A
#
# COMPACT_ATOMS: atom_id res chain seq x y z
N MET A 1 2.90 -21.50 -35.16
CA MET A 1 1.54 -20.95 -35.32
C MET A 1 0.99 -20.62 -33.92
N GLY A 2 0.76 -19.34 -33.63
CA GLY A 2 0.28 -18.91 -32.31
C GLY A 2 -1.23 -19.16 -32.15
N ARG A 3 -1.61 -19.99 -31.18
CA ARG A 3 -3.01 -20.25 -30.83
C ARG A 3 -3.67 -18.92 -30.42
N ARG A 4 -4.76 -18.53 -31.09
CA ARG A 4 -5.54 -17.33 -30.72
C ARG A 4 -6.10 -17.52 -29.31
N GLN A 5 -5.69 -16.66 -28.39
CA GLN A 5 -6.17 -16.69 -27.01
C GLN A 5 -7.59 -16.15 -26.93
N THR A 6 -8.45 -16.87 -26.20
CA THR A 6 -9.80 -16.44 -25.87
C THR A 6 -9.80 -15.26 -24.89
N MET A 7 -10.90 -14.50 -24.80
CA MET A 7 -11.03 -13.39 -23.83
C MET A 7 -10.79 -13.84 -22.38
N GLN A 8 -11.21 -15.07 -22.05
CA GLN A 8 -11.03 -15.64 -20.72
C GLN A 8 -9.58 -16.00 -20.41
N GLU A 9 -8.81 -16.46 -21.40
CA GLU A 9 -7.36 -16.70 -21.25
C GLU A 9 -6.59 -15.39 -21.07
N LYS A 10 -6.95 -14.36 -21.83
CA LYS A 10 -6.39 -13.01 -21.65
C LYS A 10 -6.65 -12.48 -20.23
N TYR A 11 -7.87 -12.66 -19.73
CA TYR A 11 -8.23 -12.29 -18.36
C TYR A 11 -7.43 -13.09 -17.30
N LYS A 12 -7.26 -14.41 -17.48
CA LYS A 12 -6.44 -15.24 -16.58
C LYS A 12 -4.98 -14.79 -16.56
N ILE A 13 -4.42 -14.44 -17.72
CA ILE A 13 -3.04 -13.94 -17.83
C ILE A 13 -2.90 -12.58 -17.13
N GLN A 14 -3.87 -11.66 -17.34
CA GLN A 14 -3.93 -10.37 -16.63
C GLN A 14 -4.02 -10.57 -15.11
N MET A 15 -4.89 -11.46 -14.64
CA MET A 15 -5.02 -11.76 -13.21
C MET A 15 -3.77 -12.41 -12.62
N LYS A 16 -3.09 -13.28 -13.38
CA LYS A 16 -1.80 -13.87 -12.97
C LYS A 16 -0.71 -12.80 -12.87
N ALA A 17 -0.67 -11.84 -13.79
CA ALA A 17 0.25 -10.71 -13.74
C ALA A 17 -0.05 -9.77 -12.56
N TYR A 18 -1.33 -9.47 -12.30
CA TYR A 18 -1.76 -8.67 -11.16
C TYR A 18 -1.38 -9.31 -9.82
N ARG A 19 -1.65 -10.61 -9.65
CA ARG A 19 -1.24 -11.38 -8.45
C ARG A 19 0.28 -11.39 -8.28
N LYS A 20 1.03 -11.57 -9.38
CA LYS A 20 2.50 -11.54 -9.36
C LYS A 20 3.06 -10.16 -9.04
N LYS A 21 2.36 -9.07 -9.43
CA LYS A 21 2.71 -7.70 -9.04
C LYS A 21 2.42 -7.45 -7.56
N LYS A 22 1.25 -7.87 -7.05
CA LYS A 22 0.91 -7.81 -5.61
C LYS A 22 1.92 -8.58 -4.74
N MET A 23 2.35 -9.77 -5.16
CA MET A 23 3.34 -10.57 -4.41
C MET A 23 4.77 -10.02 -4.43
N LYS A 24 5.08 -9.01 -5.26
CA LYS A 24 6.45 -8.45 -5.35
C LYS A 24 6.75 -7.41 -4.28
N VAL A 25 5.74 -6.74 -3.74
CA VAL A 25 5.92 -5.68 -2.75
C VAL A 25 5.07 -6.04 -1.54
N ASP A 26 5.75 -6.41 -0.46
CA ASP A 26 5.11 -6.60 0.83
C ASP A 26 4.67 -5.22 1.35
N ASN A 27 3.37 -4.94 1.23
CA ASN A 27 2.73 -3.72 1.70
C ASN A 27 2.21 -3.87 3.12
N THR A 28 2.52 -4.96 3.83
CA THR A 28 2.02 -5.17 5.18
C THR A 28 2.36 -3.98 6.09
N PRO A 29 1.45 -3.62 7.01
CA PRO A 29 1.63 -2.48 7.89
C PRO A 29 2.59 -2.81 9.05
N PHE A 30 3.54 -3.70 8.85
CA PHE A 30 4.55 -3.97 9.86
C PHE A 30 5.48 -2.78 9.95
N LEU A 31 5.77 -2.36 11.18
CA LEU A 31 6.78 -1.33 11.40
C LEU A 31 8.12 -1.88 10.90
N PRO A 32 8.75 -1.24 9.90
CA PRO A 32 10.08 -1.65 9.48
C PRO A 32 11.07 -1.47 10.65
N ALA A 33 12.15 -2.25 10.66
CA ALA A 33 13.21 -2.09 11.67
C ALA A 33 13.84 -0.68 11.64
N SER A 34 13.78 -0.03 10.48
CA SER A 34 14.06 1.38 10.30
C SER A 34 12.87 2.20 10.80
N GLU A 35 13.06 3.11 11.76
CA GLU A 35 12.02 3.98 12.33
C GLU A 35 11.31 4.89 11.28
N LYS A 36 11.78 4.89 10.04
CA LYS A 36 11.26 5.71 8.94
C LYS A 36 10.32 4.88 8.06
N VAL A 37 9.07 5.32 7.97
CA VAL A 37 8.07 4.73 7.07
C VAL A 37 7.92 5.62 5.85
N TYR A 38 8.05 5.03 4.67
CA TYR A 38 7.80 5.71 3.40
C TYR A 38 6.48 5.23 2.84
N VAL A 39 5.69 6.17 2.33
CA VAL A 39 4.42 5.92 1.68
C VAL A 39 4.43 6.47 0.26
N MET A 40 3.73 5.79 -0.62
CA MET A 40 3.54 6.22 -2.01
C MET A 40 2.04 6.34 -2.28
N ASN A 41 1.65 7.40 -2.99
CA ASN A 41 0.26 7.57 -3.41
C ASN A 41 -0.05 6.57 -4.54
N THR A 42 -1.05 5.72 -4.35
CA THR A 42 -1.43 4.70 -5.35
C THR A 42 -1.97 5.33 -6.64
N LEU A 43 -2.59 6.51 -6.55
CA LEU A 43 -3.13 7.21 -7.73
C LEU A 43 -2.06 7.95 -8.53
N ASP A 44 -1.02 8.42 -7.86
CA ASP A 44 0.09 9.18 -8.45
C ASP A 44 1.42 8.66 -7.86
N PRO A 45 2.00 7.58 -8.41
CA PRO A 45 3.19 6.94 -7.85
C PRO A 45 4.48 7.67 -8.23
N THR A 46 4.47 9.00 -8.24
CA THR A 46 5.61 9.82 -8.66
C THR A 46 6.69 9.88 -7.58
N ASP A 47 6.30 9.98 -6.31
CA ASP A 47 7.23 10.26 -5.22
C ASP A 47 7.01 9.37 -4.00
N LYS A 48 8.12 8.90 -3.41
CA LYS A 48 8.13 8.29 -2.08
C LYS A 48 8.10 9.41 -1.04
N ILE A 49 7.07 9.45 -0.22
CA ILE A 49 6.90 10.48 0.80
C ILE A 49 7.16 9.86 2.17
N LYS A 50 7.98 10.51 3.00
CA LYS A 50 8.17 10.09 4.38
C LYS A 50 6.88 10.36 5.18
N ALA A 51 6.33 9.34 5.81
CA ALA A 51 5.17 9.48 6.71
C ALA A 51 5.59 9.25 8.16
N GLU A 52 4.95 9.99 9.07
CA GLU A 52 5.15 9.83 10.50
C GLU A 52 4.20 8.79 11.08
N VAL A 53 4.73 7.93 11.94
CA VAL A 53 3.95 6.90 12.62
C VAL A 53 3.30 7.50 13.86
N LEU A 54 1.97 7.53 13.89
CA LEU A 54 1.20 8.07 15.02
C LEU A 54 0.86 7.01 16.05
N LYS A 55 0.46 5.82 15.58
CA LYS A 55 0.08 4.71 16.45
C LYS A 55 0.58 3.38 15.91
N THR A 56 1.18 2.61 16.81
CA THR A 56 1.54 1.21 16.61
C THR A 56 0.80 0.34 17.60
N LYS A 57 0.56 -0.91 17.23
CA LYS A 57 0.00 -1.94 18.08
C LYS A 57 0.84 -3.19 17.93
N GLU A 58 1.22 -3.81 19.04
CA GLU A 58 1.84 -5.13 19.01
C GLU A 58 0.75 -6.18 18.77
N LYS A 59 0.97 -7.03 17.77
CA LYS A 59 0.12 -8.18 17.46
C LYS A 59 1.01 -9.34 17.05
N ASP A 60 0.84 -10.50 17.68
CA ASP A 60 1.60 -11.72 17.35
C ASP A 60 3.12 -11.51 17.34
N HIS A 61 3.65 -10.84 18.38
CA HIS A 61 5.07 -10.47 18.53
C HIS A 61 5.62 -9.53 17.45
N ARG A 62 4.74 -8.85 16.68
CA ARG A 62 5.12 -7.88 15.66
C ARG A 62 4.47 -6.53 15.92
N LEU A 63 5.26 -5.45 15.82
CA LEU A 63 4.75 -4.09 15.84
C LEU A 63 4.08 -3.79 14.51
N THR A 64 2.78 -3.52 14.57
CA THR A 64 1.95 -3.19 13.41
C THR A 64 1.52 -1.73 13.50
N ILE A 65 1.70 -0.98 12.44
CA ILE A 65 1.27 0.41 12.31
C ILE A 65 -0.26 0.42 12.15
N THR A 66 -0.96 1.05 13.09
CA THR A 66 -2.42 1.21 13.02
C THR A 66 -2.81 2.59 12.50
N SER A 67 -1.96 3.60 12.71
CA SER A 67 -2.20 4.94 12.18
C SER A 67 -0.92 5.64 11.75
N LEU A 68 -0.98 6.28 10.58
CA LEU A 68 0.06 7.14 10.01
C LEU A 68 -0.45 8.57 9.87
N ALA A 69 0.43 9.56 9.95
CA ALA A 69 0.09 10.93 9.59
C ALA A 69 0.00 11.08 8.07
N CYS A 70 -1.05 11.75 7.59
CA CYS A 70 -1.21 12.06 6.18
C CYS A 70 -0.12 13.02 5.71
N PRO A 71 0.68 12.69 4.69
CA PRO A 71 1.72 13.58 4.20
C PRO A 71 1.17 14.88 3.58
N LYS A 72 -0.12 14.92 3.22
CA LYS A 72 -0.76 16.10 2.61
C LYS A 72 -1.42 17.04 3.61
N CYS A 73 -2.02 16.50 4.68
CA CYS A 73 -2.82 17.29 5.62
C CYS A 73 -2.47 17.09 7.10
N GLY A 74 -1.54 16.20 7.43
CA GLY A 74 -1.15 15.88 8.81
C GLY A 74 -2.16 15.04 9.60
N GLU A 75 -3.34 14.77 9.04
CA GLU A 75 -4.39 14.02 9.73
C GLU A 75 -4.03 12.53 9.90
N PRO A 76 -4.43 11.87 11.01
CA PRO A 76 -4.32 10.43 11.12
C PRO A 76 -5.07 9.68 10.02
N MET A 77 -4.35 8.81 9.33
CA MET A 77 -4.86 7.85 8.36
C MET A 77 -4.98 6.49 9.03
N SER A 78 -6.03 5.75 8.67
CA SER A 78 -6.25 4.38 9.12
C SER A 78 -5.82 3.38 8.06
N TRP A 79 -5.31 2.25 8.54
CA TRP A 79 -5.04 1.09 7.69
C TRP A 79 -6.36 0.45 7.23
N ASP A 80 -6.51 0.27 5.92
CA ASP A 80 -7.62 -0.46 5.31
C ASP A 80 -7.11 -1.81 4.78
N SER A 81 -7.58 -2.91 5.38
CA SER A 81 -7.18 -4.27 4.99
C SER A 81 -7.67 -4.71 3.61
N LYS A 82 -8.72 -4.06 3.07
CA LYS A 82 -9.24 -4.36 1.73
C LYS A 82 -8.32 -3.80 0.65
N TRP A 83 -7.76 -2.61 0.90
CA TRP A 83 -6.81 -1.96 0.01
C TRP A 83 -5.37 -2.32 0.31
N GLU A 84 -5.11 -2.87 1.50
CA GLU A 84 -3.77 -3.06 2.04
C GLU A 84 -2.96 -1.75 1.95
N ALA A 85 -3.60 -0.66 2.37
CA ALA A 85 -3.07 0.70 2.28
C ALA A 85 -3.65 1.59 3.37
N PHE A 86 -2.97 2.70 3.66
CA PHE A 86 -3.49 3.77 4.50
C PHE A 86 -4.39 4.67 3.68
N THR A 87 -5.57 4.98 4.22
CA THR A 87 -6.53 5.85 3.53
C THR A 87 -6.76 7.13 4.33
N CYS A 88 -6.79 8.26 3.62
CA CYS A 88 -7.20 9.54 4.19
C CYS A 88 -8.56 9.94 3.63
N LEU A 89 -9.52 10.19 4.53
CA LEU A 89 -10.90 10.58 4.20
C LEU A 89 -11.12 12.10 4.23
N LYS A 90 -10.17 12.90 4.74
CA LYS A 90 -10.29 14.36 4.82
C LYS A 90 -10.14 15.07 3.47
N HIS A 91 -9.77 14.36 2.41
CA HIS A 91 -9.61 14.92 1.07
C HIS A 91 -10.88 14.73 0.25
N GLU A 92 -11.17 15.68 -0.65
CA GLU A 92 -12.27 15.58 -1.62
C GLU A 92 -12.20 14.29 -2.46
N LYS A 93 -10.98 13.80 -2.70
CA LYS A 93 -10.70 12.49 -3.31
C LYS A 93 -10.01 11.61 -2.28
N LYS A 94 -10.52 10.39 -2.08
CA LYS A 94 -9.90 9.38 -1.20
C LYS A 94 -8.43 9.20 -1.60
N ALA A 95 -7.52 9.61 -0.73
CA ALA A 95 -6.11 9.40 -0.92
C ALA A 95 -5.74 8.03 -0.37
N ILE A 96 -5.11 7.20 -1.19
CA ILE A 96 -4.69 5.84 -0.85
C ILE A 96 -3.17 5.83 -0.89
N PHE A 97 -2.57 5.41 0.21
CA PHE A 97 -1.13 5.41 0.42
C PHE A 97 -0.64 4.00 0.75
N GLU A 98 0.21 3.46 -0.11
CA GLU A 98 0.86 2.16 0.10
C GLU A 98 2.18 2.36 0.83
N ILE A 99 2.52 1.48 1.77
CA ILE A 99 3.86 1.46 2.36
C ILE A 99 4.84 0.95 1.31
N VAL A 100 5.93 1.68 1.14
CA VAL A 100 7.03 1.32 0.24
C VAL A 100 8.34 1.24 1.02
N LYS A 101 9.23 0.36 0.59
CA LYS A 101 10.58 0.25 1.17
C LYS A 101 11.43 1.45 0.77
N GLU A 102 12.37 1.81 1.65
CA GLU A 102 13.30 2.93 1.49
C GLU A 102 14.27 2.77 0.30
N GLU A 103 14.28 1.63 -0.42
CA GLU A 103 15.20 1.30 -1.55
C GLU A 103 15.64 2.50 -2.41
#